data_AF-A0A1Q4A6K0-F1
#
_entry.id   AF-A0A1Q4A6K0-F1
#
_cell.length_a   1.000
_cell.length_b   1.000
_cell.length_c   1.000
_cell.angle_alpha   90.00
_cell.angle_beta   90.00
_cell.angle_gamma   90.00
#
_symmetry.space_group_name_H-M   'P 1'
#
loop_
_entity.id
_entity.type
_entity.pdbx_description
1 polymer ?
#
loop_
_entity_poly.entity_id
_entity_poly.type
_entity_poly.pdbx_seq_one_letter_code
_entity_poly.pdbx_strand_id
1 'polypeptide(L)'
;MFKLWFDTFLLGVEAQQVIWLRAMKLAAGGKAAEHEARRMVTEKAAAAAEAGLKIAAGAGAKSVIRGYRGKVRANRRRLSRRGR
;
A
#
# COMPACT_ATOMS: atom_id res chain seq x y z
N MET A 1 -9.76 -13.24 17.71
CA MET A 1 -10.13 -11.81 17.57
C MET A 1 -8.94 -10.86 17.76
N PHE A 2 -8.17 -10.98 18.85
CA PHE A 2 -7.03 -10.11 19.19
C PHE A 2 -5.96 -9.96 18.09
N LYS A 3 -5.59 -11.05 17.41
CA LYS A 3 -4.59 -11.04 16.32
C LYS A 3 -5.03 -10.20 15.12
N LEU A 4 -6.32 -10.19 14.79
CA LEU A 4 -6.87 -9.39 13.70
C LEU A 4 -6.77 -7.91 14.05
N TRP A 5 -7.10 -7.55 15.28
CA TRP A 5 -7.06 -6.17 15.77
C TRP A 5 -5.63 -5.61 15.77
N PHE A 6 -4.66 -6.40 16.23
CA PHE A 6 -3.25 -6.02 16.21
C PHE A 6 -2.68 -5.91 14.78
N ASP A 7 -3.07 -6.83 13.89
CA ASP A 7 -2.70 -6.76 12.48
C ASP A 7 -3.30 -5.53 11.78
N THR A 8 -4.54 -5.13 12.11
CA THR A 8 -5.18 -3.91 11.60
C THR A 8 -4.54 -2.65 12.17
N PHE A 9 -4.16 -2.65 13.44
CA PHE A 9 -3.45 -1.53 14.06
C PHE A 9 -2.08 -1.29 13.40
N LEU A 10 -1.29 -2.36 13.23
CA LEU A 10 -0.02 -2.30 12.51
C LEU A 10 -0.21 -1.84 11.06
N LEU A 11 -1.26 -2.30 10.39
CA LEU A 11 -1.62 -1.83 9.05
C LEU A 11 -1.88 -0.31 9.04
N GLY A 12 -2.59 0.21 10.05
CA GLY A 12 -2.86 1.63 10.20
C GLY A 12 -1.58 2.46 10.39
N VAL A 13 -0.66 1.99 11.23
CA VAL A 13 0.65 2.63 11.45
C VAL A 13 1.50 2.63 10.17
N GLU A 14 1.58 1.48 9.48
CA GLU A 14 2.31 1.36 8.22
C GLU A 14 1.70 2.24 7.12
N ALA A 15 0.37 2.35 7.07
CA ALA A 15 -0.33 3.24 6.14
C ALA A 15 0.00 4.71 6.40
N GLN A 16 -0.01 5.14 7.68
CA GLN A 16 0.28 6.52 8.06
C GLN A 16 1.71 6.94 7.70
N GLN A 17 2.69 6.05 7.89
CA GLN A 17 4.08 6.29 7.47
C GLN A 17 4.21 6.46 5.95
N VAL A 18 3.50 5.65 5.16
CA VAL A 18 3.50 5.76 3.69
C VAL A 18 2.86 7.08 3.24
N ILE A 19 1.77 7.50 3.89
CA ILE A 19 1.12 8.79 3.60
C ILE A 19 2.10 9.93 3.86
N TRP A 20 2.78 9.93 5.01
CA TRP A 20 3.77 10.95 5.37
C TRP A 20 4.92 11.04 4.35
N LEU A 21 5.54 9.91 4.01
CA LEU A 21 6.66 9.88 3.06
C LEU A 21 6.25 10.36 1.66
N ARG A 22 5.03 10.02 1.21
CA ARG A 22 4.49 10.49 -0.07
C ARG A 22 4.19 11.97 -0.04
N ALA A 23 3.60 12.49 1.04
CA ALA A 23 3.36 13.91 1.22
C ALA A 23 4.67 14.71 1.15
N MET A 24 5.70 14.27 1.87
CA MET A 24 7.04 14.90 1.81
C MET A 24 7.64 14.89 0.41
N LYS A 25 7.51 13.77 -0.31
CA LYS A 25 8.09 13.60 -1.65
C LYS A 25 7.34 14.39 -2.73
N LEU A 26 6.03 14.56 -2.57
CA LEU A 26 5.21 15.43 -3.41
C LEU A 26 5.49 16.90 -3.12
N ALA A 27 5.60 17.26 -1.83
CA ALA A 27 5.94 18.62 -1.39
C ALA A 27 7.33 19.07 -1.86
N ALA A 28 8.28 18.14 -1.96
CA ALA A 28 9.62 18.40 -2.50
C ALA A 28 9.63 18.75 -4.01
N GLY A 29 8.56 18.45 -4.75
CA GLY A 29 8.40 18.81 -6.16
C GLY A 29 9.38 18.13 -7.13
N GLY A 30 9.42 18.65 -8.36
CA GLY A 30 10.33 18.19 -9.42
C GLY A 30 10.00 16.81 -10.01
N LYS A 31 10.91 16.29 -10.84
CA LYS A 31 10.72 15.02 -11.58
C LYS A 31 10.48 13.81 -10.65
N ALA A 32 11.06 13.83 -9.45
CA ALA A 32 10.87 12.77 -8.46
C ALA A 32 9.44 12.75 -7.89
N ALA A 33 8.84 13.93 -7.69
CA ALA A 33 7.44 14.06 -7.26
C ALA A 33 6.46 13.59 -8.36
N GLU A 34 6.67 14.00 -9.62
CA GLU A 34 5.85 13.53 -10.75
C GLU A 34 5.88 12.01 -10.90
N HIS A 35 7.08 11.42 -10.77
CA HIS A 35 7.25 9.98 -10.88
C HIS A 35 6.62 9.21 -9.71
N GLU A 36 6.58 9.81 -8.52
CA GLU A 36 5.83 9.28 -7.39
C GLU A 36 4.32 9.40 -7.60
N ALA A 37 3.83 10.54 -8.10
CA ALA A 37 2.42 10.78 -8.38
C ALA A 37 1.87 9.79 -9.42
N ARG A 38 2.59 9.58 -10.53
CA ARG A 38 2.20 8.59 -11.56
C ARG A 38 2.14 7.18 -10.97
N ARG A 39 3.14 6.78 -10.19
CA ARG A 39 3.14 5.46 -9.53
C ARG A 39 1.98 5.31 -8.54
N MET A 40 1.64 6.35 -7.78
CA MET A 40 0.50 6.31 -6.87
C MET A 40 -0.82 6.02 -7.60
N VAL A 41 -1.04 6.63 -8.76
CA VAL A 41 -2.24 6.40 -9.57
C VAL A 41 -2.27 4.99 -10.13
N THR A 42 -1.16 4.51 -10.70
CA THR A 42 -1.05 3.14 -11.22
C THR A 42 -1.28 2.09 -10.14
N GLU A 43 -0.71 2.29 -8.94
CA GLU A 43 -0.92 1.38 -7.81
C GLU A 43 -2.36 1.37 -7.31
N LYS A 44 -3.03 2.53 -7.23
CA LYS A 44 -4.45 2.62 -6.87
C LYS A 44 -5.34 1.92 -7.90
N ALA A 45 -5.09 2.13 -9.19
CA ALA A 45 -5.84 1.49 -10.27
C ALA A 45 -5.68 -0.03 -10.26
N ALA A 46 -4.44 -0.52 -10.08
CA ALA A 46 -4.17 -1.96 -9.99
C ALA A 46 -4.82 -2.59 -8.74
N ALA A 47 -4.75 -1.91 -7.59
CA ALA A 47 -5.39 -2.38 -6.36
C ALA A 47 -6.93 -2.39 -6.48
N ALA A 48 -7.52 -1.40 -7.14
CA ALA A 48 -8.96 -1.33 -7.39
C ALA A 48 -9.41 -2.45 -8.35
N ALA A 49 -8.67 -2.69 -9.44
CA ALA A 49 -8.94 -3.79 -10.36
C ALA A 49 -8.84 -5.15 -9.67
N GLU A 50 -7.81 -5.37 -8.86
CA GLU A 50 -7.63 -6.62 -8.13
C GLU A 50 -8.69 -6.82 -7.05
N ALA A 51 -9.11 -5.75 -6.37
CA ALA A 51 -10.24 -5.80 -5.44
C ALA A 51 -11.56 -6.11 -6.17
N GLY A 52 -11.81 -5.49 -7.31
CA GLY A 52 -12.98 -5.74 -8.16
C GLY A 52 -13.04 -7.20 -8.63
N LEU A 53 -11.92 -7.75 -9.11
CA LEU A 53 -11.83 -9.17 -9.50
C LEU A 53 -12.06 -10.12 -8.33
N LYS A 54 -11.53 -9.79 -7.14
CA LYS A 54 -11.72 -10.60 -5.92
C LYS A 54 -13.16 -10.58 -5.42
N ILE A 55 -13.83 -9.43 -5.52
CA ILE A 55 -15.26 -9.28 -5.21
C ILE A 55 -16.08 -10.07 -6.24
N ALA A 56 -15.80 -9.92 -7.53
CA ALA A 56 -16.51 -10.62 -8.60
C ALA A 56 -16.33 -12.15 -8.53
N ALA A 57 -15.17 -12.63 -8.06
CA ALA A 57 -14.87 -14.04 -7.87
C ALA A 57 -15.42 -14.64 -6.57
N GLY A 58 -16.20 -13.89 -5.77
CA GLY A 58 -16.76 -14.39 -4.50
C GLY A 58 -15.71 -14.72 -3.43
N ALA A 59 -14.51 -14.11 -3.51
CA ALA A 59 -13.40 -14.46 -2.64
C ALA A 59 -13.67 -14.04 -1.18
N GLY A 60 -13.60 -15.01 -0.26
CA GLY A 60 -13.73 -14.75 1.17
C GLY A 60 -12.67 -13.78 1.70
N ALA A 61 -13.08 -12.81 2.52
CA ALA A 61 -12.28 -11.68 3.00
C ALA A 61 -10.86 -12.03 3.50
N LYS A 62 -10.66 -13.23 4.07
CA LYS A 62 -9.35 -13.73 4.52
C LYS A 62 -8.30 -13.84 3.41
N SER A 63 -8.66 -14.26 2.19
CA SER A 63 -7.69 -14.42 1.09
C SER A 63 -7.26 -13.07 0.52
N VAL A 64 -8.20 -12.13 0.45
CA VAL A 64 -7.99 -10.75 0.01
C VAL A 64 -7.01 -10.05 0.95
N ILE A 65 -7.25 -10.14 2.26
CA ILE A 65 -6.38 -9.54 3.30
C ILE A 65 -4.97 -10.12 3.26
N ARG A 66 -4.82 -11.44 3.06
CA ARG A 66 -3.49 -12.09 2.97
C ARG A 66 -2.70 -11.60 1.76
N GLY A 67 -3.35 -11.46 0.60
CA GLY A 67 -2.73 -10.89 -0.60
C GLY A 67 -2.32 -9.43 -0.41
N TYR A 68 -3.13 -8.63 0.31
CA TYR A 68 -2.84 -7.23 0.59
C TYR A 68 -1.60 -7.06 1.49
N ARG A 69 -1.48 -7.87 2.56
CA ARG A 69 -0.30 -7.85 3.45
C ARG A 69 1.01 -8.18 2.72
N GLY A 70 0.97 -9.09 1.75
CA GLY A 70 2.13 -9.43 0.92
C GLY A 70 2.65 -8.21 0.14
N LYS A 71 1.73 -7.44 -0.45
CA LYS A 71 2.07 -6.22 -1.20
C LYS A 71 2.66 -5.13 -0.30
N VAL A 72 2.07 -4.91 0.87
CA VAL A 72 2.57 -3.92 1.85
C VAL A 72 3.99 -4.28 2.32
N ARG A 73 4.26 -5.55 2.64
CA ARG A 73 5.59 -6.02 3.03
C ARG A 73 6.63 -5.82 1.94
N ALA A 74 6.27 -6.09 0.68
CA ALA A 74 7.16 -5.87 -0.45
C ALA A 74 7.46 -4.38 -0.65
N ASN A 75 6.47 -3.52 -0.46
CA ASN A 75 6.63 -2.07 -0.60
C ASN A 75 7.56 -1.51 0.50
N ARG A 76 7.33 -1.91 1.75
CA ARG A 76 8.20 -1.56 2.90
C ARG A 76 9.66 -1.94 2.67
N ARG A 77 9.92 -3.17 2.19
CA ARG A 77 11.29 -3.65 1.88
C ARG A 77 11.98 -2.86 0.77
N ARG A 78 11.23 -2.38 -0.22
CA ARG A 78 11.80 -1.56 -1.31
C ARG A 78 12.12 -0.14 -0.84
N LEU A 79 11.22 0.45 -0.06
CA LEU A 79 11.42 1.78 0.53
C LEU A 79 12.62 1.80 1.50
N SER A 80 12.77 0.77 2.34
CA SER A 80 13.89 0.69 3.30
C SER A 80 15.26 0.45 2.64
N ARG A 81 15.30 -0.12 1.43
CA ARG A 81 16.55 -0.35 0.68
C ARG A 81 17.04 0.88 -0.08
N ARG A 82 16.16 1.86 -0.30
CA ARG A 82 16.46 3.09 -1.05
C ARG A 82 16.80 4.28 -0.14
N GLY A 83 16.82 4.05 1.17
CA GLY A 83 17.27 4.99 2.21
C GLY A 83 18.68 4.70 2.74
N ARG A 84 19.47 3.90 2.02
CA ARG A 84 20.94 3.87 2.16
C ARG A 84 21.54 4.44 0.89
#